data_AF-A0A842TLJ5-F1
#
_entry.id   AF-A0A842TLJ5-F1
#
_cell.length_a   1.000
_cell.length_b   1.000
_cell.length_c   1.000
_cell.angle_alpha   90.00
_cell.angle_beta   90.00
_cell.angle_gamma   90.00
#
_symmetry.space_group_name_H-M   'P 1'
#
loop_
_entity.id
_entity.type
_entity.pdbx_description
1 polymer ?
#
loop_
_entity_poly.entity_id
_entity_poly.type
_entity_poly.pdbx_seq_one_letter_code
_entity_poly.pdbx_strand_id
1 'polypeptide(L)'
;MSPEIKEKKDILNKLEDYLEKEKSSLIETIKKIQIKLSSFYQFINGKKDIELLNDPESKNKIFQNIIKDTNTLEDSINLIINNLYKEIETLKKEL
;
A
#
# COMPACT_ATOMS: atom_id res chain seq x y z
N MET A 1 6.52 36.53 -12.05
CA MET A 1 5.71 35.30 -12.12
C MET A 1 4.25 35.73 -12.11
N SER A 2 3.41 35.24 -13.03
CA SER A 2 2.00 35.64 -13.06
C SER A 2 1.25 35.07 -11.84
N PRO A 3 0.20 35.75 -11.34
CA PRO A 3 -0.62 35.23 -10.25
C PRO A 3 -1.17 33.82 -10.53
N GLU A 4 -1.53 33.55 -11.78
CA GLU A 4 -2.04 32.25 -12.23
C GLU A 4 -0.99 31.13 -12.16
N ILE A 5 0.26 31.41 -12.56
CA ILE A 5 1.36 30.44 -12.45
C ILE A 5 1.67 30.12 -10.98
N LYS A 6 1.58 31.13 -10.10
CA LYS A 6 1.77 30.95 -8.66
C LYS A 6 0.69 30.05 -8.06
N GLU A 7 -0.57 30.32 -8.40
CA GLU A 7 -1.70 29.52 -7.93
C GLU A 7 -1.61 28.05 -8.40
N LYS A 8 -1.27 27.81 -9.67
CA LYS A 8 -1.05 26.45 -10.20
C LYS A 8 0.07 25.73 -9.48
N LYS A 9 1.19 26.40 -9.20
CA LYS A 9 2.32 25.81 -8.46
C LYS A 9 1.94 25.46 -7.01
N ASP A 10 1.15 26.31 -6.35
CA ASP A 10 0.66 26.05 -5.00
C ASP A 10 -0.32 24.86 -4.96
N ILE A 11 -1.14 24.68 -5.99
CA ILE A 11 -2.02 23.49 -6.13
C ILE A 11 -1.19 22.22 -6.30
N LEU A 12 -0.17 22.23 -7.16
CA LEU A 12 0.70 21.07 -7.40
C LEU A 12 1.45 20.65 -6.13
N ASN A 13 1.95 21.61 -5.35
CA ASN A 13 2.59 21.31 -4.05
C ASN A 13 1.62 20.67 -3.06
N LYS A 14 0.38 21.19 -2.97
CA LYS A 14 -0.66 20.60 -2.10
C LYS A 14 -1.02 19.17 -2.52
N LEU A 15 -1.02 18.89 -3.82
CA LEU A 15 -1.26 17.54 -4.34
C LEU A 15 -0.15 16.58 -3.93
N GLU A 16 1.12 16.99 -3.97
CA GLU A 16 2.24 16.15 -3.49
C GLU A 16 2.15 15.84 -2.01
N ASP A 17 1.86 16.85 -1.18
CA ASP A 17 1.69 16.69 0.26
C ASP A 17 0.54 15.72 0.57
N TYR A 18 -0.55 15.80 -0.20
CA TYR A 18 -1.68 14.89 -0.07
C TYR A 18 -1.30 13.46 -0.47
N LEU A 19 -0.62 13.29 -1.61
CA LEU A 19 -0.18 11.99 -2.09
C LEU A 19 0.78 11.30 -1.10
N GLU A 20 1.67 12.05 -0.45
CA GLU A 20 2.63 11.47 0.51
C GLU A 20 1.90 10.96 1.76
N LYS A 21 0.91 11.72 2.24
CA LYS A 21 0.07 11.34 3.38
C LYS A 21 -0.75 10.09 3.07
N GLU A 22 -1.42 10.05 1.92
CA GLU A 22 -2.22 8.91 1.50
C GLU A 22 -1.36 7.66 1.29
N LYS A 23 -0.20 7.79 0.64
CA LYS A 23 0.77 6.70 0.49
C LYS A 23 1.19 6.14 1.85
N SER A 24 1.58 7.01 2.78
CA SER A 24 2.00 6.60 4.12
C SER A 24 0.89 5.87 4.87
N SER A 25 -0.33 6.39 4.81
CA SER A 25 -1.53 5.78 5.42
C SER A 25 -1.86 4.39 4.85
N LEU A 26 -1.79 4.24 3.51
CA LEU A 26 -2.03 2.98 2.83
C LEU A 26 -0.98 1.92 3.18
N ILE A 27 0.30 2.29 3.16
CA ILE A 27 1.40 1.40 3.54
C ILE A 27 1.24 0.94 5.00
N GLU A 28 0.90 1.85 5.92
CA GLU A 28 0.66 1.49 7.32
C GLU A 28 -0.51 0.51 7.47
N THR A 29 -1.58 0.71 6.69
CA THR A 29 -2.74 -0.18 6.67
C THR A 29 -2.38 -1.57 6.16
N ILE A 30 -1.59 -1.66 5.09
CA ILE A 30 -1.09 -2.94 4.56
C ILE A 30 -0.24 -3.67 5.60
N LYS A 31 0.67 -2.97 6.28
CA LYS A 31 1.48 -3.55 7.36
C LYS A 31 0.62 -4.08 8.50
N LYS A 32 -0.43 -3.35 8.90
CA LYS A 32 -1.38 -3.83 9.92
C LYS A 32 -2.12 -5.09 9.47
N ILE A 33 -2.48 -5.19 8.19
CA ILE A 33 -3.10 -6.39 7.61
C ILE A 33 -2.13 -7.57 7.64
N GLN A 34 -0.89 -7.39 7.16
CA GLN A 34 0.15 -8.42 7.16
C GLN A 34 0.44 -8.96 8.57
N ILE A 35 0.51 -8.07 9.58
CA ILE A 35 0.69 -8.45 10.98
C ILE A 35 -0.51 -9.27 11.48
N LYS A 36 -1.74 -8.79 11.27
CA LYS A 36 -2.95 -9.50 11.70
C LYS A 36 -3.05 -10.89 11.06
N LEU A 37 -2.74 -10.99 9.78
CA LEU A 37 -2.69 -12.27 9.07
C LEU A 37 -1.66 -13.21 9.68
N SER A 38 -0.45 -12.71 9.94
CA SER A 38 0.63 -13.50 10.53
C SER A 38 0.26 -14.04 11.91
N SER A 39 -0.31 -13.19 12.77
CA SER A 39 -0.79 -13.59 14.09
C SER A 39 -1.94 -14.61 14.00
N PHE A 40 -2.86 -14.44 13.05
CA PHE A 40 -3.95 -15.39 12.81
C PHE A 40 -3.43 -16.76 12.37
N TYR A 41 -2.44 -16.81 11.48
CA TYR A 41 -1.81 -18.05 11.06
C TYR A 41 -1.14 -18.78 12.24
N GLN A 42 -0.37 -18.05 13.06
CA GLN A 42 0.24 -18.61 14.28
C GLN A 42 -0.81 -19.18 15.24
N PHE A 43 -1.92 -18.46 15.43
CA PHE A 43 -3.02 -18.91 16.28
C PHE A 43 -3.67 -20.20 15.76
N ILE A 44 -3.99 -20.26 14.46
CA ILE A 44 -4.60 -21.46 13.86
C ILE A 44 -3.63 -22.64 13.87
N ASN A 45 -2.35 -22.43 13.58
CA ASN A 45 -1.37 -23.50 13.58
C ASN A 45 -1.10 -24.05 14.99
N GLY A 46 -1.27 -23.23 16.03
CA GLY A 46 -1.16 -23.65 17.43
C GLY A 46 -2.40 -24.38 17.99
N LYS A 47 -3.53 -24.38 17.26
CA LYS A 47 -4.79 -25.00 17.69
C LYS A 47 -5.02 -26.30 16.91
N LYS A 48 -4.96 -27.45 17.60
CA LYS A 48 -5.18 -28.78 17.00
C LYS A 48 -6.61 -29.01 16.47
N ASP A 49 -7.60 -28.25 16.94
CA ASP A 49 -9.03 -28.58 16.75
C ASP A 49 -9.78 -27.65 15.77
N ILE A 50 -9.08 -26.81 14.99
CA ILE A 50 -9.75 -25.98 13.98
C ILE A 50 -9.85 -26.79 12.67
N GLU A 51 -11.00 -27.44 12.49
CA GLU A 51 -11.37 -28.27 11.32
C GLU A 51 -11.35 -27.53 9.97
N LEU A 52 -11.30 -26.19 9.98
CA LEU A 52 -11.49 -25.39 8.76
C LEU A 52 -10.45 -25.66 7.66
N LEU A 53 -9.32 -26.28 7.97
CA LEU A 53 -8.29 -26.67 7.00
C LEU A 53 -7.49 -27.86 7.59
N ASN A 54 -7.94 -29.09 7.40
CA ASN A 54 -7.30 -30.28 7.98
C ASN A 54 -5.90 -30.60 7.42
N ASP A 55 -5.52 -29.95 6.31
CA ASP A 55 -4.19 -30.09 5.69
C ASP A 55 -3.28 -28.88 6.01
N PRO A 56 -2.20 -29.07 6.80
CA PRO A 56 -1.22 -28.03 7.12
C PRO A 56 -0.55 -27.39 5.91
N GLU A 57 -0.38 -28.15 4.82
CA GLU A 57 0.28 -27.68 3.60
C GLU A 57 -0.61 -26.65 2.88
N SER A 58 -1.90 -26.96 2.75
CA SER A 58 -2.92 -26.04 2.23
C SER A 58 -3.07 -24.77 3.08
N LYS A 59 -3.01 -24.87 4.43
CA LYS A 59 -2.98 -23.71 5.33
C LYS A 59 -1.81 -22.79 5.03
N ASN A 60 -0.61 -23.35 4.96
CA ASN A 60 0.60 -22.59 4.66
C ASN A 60 0.50 -21.95 3.27
N LYS A 61 0.05 -22.70 2.26
CA LYS A 61 -0.09 -22.19 0.89
C LYS A 61 -1.05 -21.01 0.79
N ILE A 62 -2.24 -21.10 1.41
CA ILE A 62 -3.20 -19.99 1.45
C ILE A 62 -2.58 -18.78 2.13
N PHE A 63 -1.91 -18.98 3.27
CA PHE A 63 -1.26 -17.90 3.99
C PHE A 63 -0.17 -17.20 3.17
N GLN A 64 0.73 -17.98 2.56
CA GLN A 64 1.78 -17.44 1.68
C GLN A 64 1.21 -16.68 0.48
N ASN A 65 0.11 -17.16 -0.10
CA ASN A 65 -0.58 -16.46 -1.19
C ASN A 65 -1.11 -15.10 -0.72
N ILE A 66 -1.80 -15.03 0.43
CA ILE A 66 -2.33 -13.76 0.94
C ILE A 66 -1.18 -12.78 1.23
N ILE A 67 -0.08 -13.23 1.85
CA ILE A 67 1.10 -12.38 2.08
C ILE A 67 1.65 -11.86 0.76
N LYS A 68 1.82 -12.73 -0.25
CA LYS A 68 2.28 -12.35 -1.58
C LYS A 68 1.35 -11.33 -2.24
N ASP A 69 0.04 -11.51 -2.14
CA ASP A 69 -0.96 -10.59 -2.69
C ASP A 69 -0.89 -9.23 -1.99
N THR A 70 -0.72 -9.20 -0.66
CA THR A 70 -0.54 -7.93 0.07
C THR A 70 0.76 -7.21 -0.29
N ASN A 71 1.85 -7.92 -0.53
CA ASN A 71 3.10 -7.32 -1.01
C ASN A 71 2.94 -6.77 -2.43
N THR A 72 2.25 -7.51 -3.30
CA THR A 72 1.97 -7.07 -4.68
C THR A 72 1.10 -5.80 -4.70
N LEU A 73 0.17 -5.69 -3.75
CA LEU A 73 -0.64 -4.48 -3.55
C LEU A 73 0.22 -3.30 -3.10
N GLU A 74 1.13 -3.51 -2.14
CA GLU A 74 2.08 -2.48 -1.69
C GLU A 74 2.95 -1.97 -2.84
N ASP A 75 3.51 -2.89 -3.65
CA ASP A 75 4.32 -2.55 -4.82
C ASP A 75 3.52 -1.76 -5.86
N SER A 76 2.26 -2.16 -6.10
CA SER A 76 1.37 -1.48 -7.04
C SER A 76 1.02 -0.06 -6.59
N ILE A 77 0.75 0.14 -5.30
CA ILE A 77 0.51 1.47 -4.72
C ILE A 77 1.77 2.33 -4.85
N ASN A 78 2.94 1.77 -4.51
CA ASN A 78 4.21 2.48 -4.67
C ASN A 78 4.47 2.90 -6.12
N LEU A 79 4.17 2.03 -7.09
CA LEU A 79 4.31 2.35 -8.52
C LEU A 79 3.38 3.49 -8.94
N ILE A 80 2.09 3.41 -8.57
CA ILE A 80 1.10 4.44 -8.91
C ILE A 80 1.51 5.79 -8.34
N ILE A 81 1.86 5.85 -7.06
CA ILE A 81 2.25 7.11 -6.41
C ILE A 81 3.53 7.67 -7.03
N ASN A 82 4.53 6.84 -7.33
CA ASN A 82 5.75 7.29 -7.99
C ASN A 82 5.49 7.86 -9.40
N ASN A 83 4.51 7.32 -10.14
CA ASN A 83 4.13 7.87 -11.43
C ASN A 83 3.43 9.23 -11.28
N LEU A 84 2.54 9.37 -10.29
CA LEU A 84 1.87 10.64 -10.00
C LEU A 84 2.88 11.74 -9.60
N TYR A 85 3.91 11.40 -8.81
CA TYR A 85 5.00 12.35 -8.51
C TYR A 85 5.73 12.82 -9.78
N LYS A 86 6.03 11.91 -10.71
CA LYS A 86 6.68 12.27 -11.98
C LYS A 86 5.80 13.18 -12.84
N GLU A 87 4.49 12.94 -12.87
CA GLU A 87 3.54 13.80 -13.59
C GLU A 87 3.48 15.19 -12.96
N ILE A 88 3.39 15.30 -11.63
CA ILE A 88 3.41 16.60 -10.95
C ILE A 88 4.72 17.36 -11.23
N GLU A 89 5.87 16.68 -11.15
CA GLU A 89 7.16 17.29 -11.47
C GLU A 89 7.27 17.73 -12.94
N THR A 90 6.60 17.02 -13.86
CA THR A 90 6.52 17.44 -15.27
C THR A 90 5.69 18.70 -15.41
N LEU A 91 4.50 18.73 -14.81
CA LEU A 91 3.61 19.91 -14.83
C LEU A 91 4.28 21.14 -14.19
N LYS A 92 5.06 20.96 -13.11
CA LYS A 92 5.81 22.06 -12.48
C LYS A 92 6.88 22.66 -13.38
N LYS A 93 7.49 21.87 -14.28
CA LYS A 93 8.52 22.35 -15.23
C LYS A 93 7.92 23.10 -16.42
N GLU A 94 6.65 22.82 -16.74
CA GLU A 94 5.91 23.47 -17.82
C GLU A 94 5.29 24.82 -17.40
N LEU A 95 5.30 25.15 -16.10
CA LEU A 95 4.82 26.40 -15.50
C LEU A 95 5.93 27.45 -15.33
#